data_AF-A0A816ARH6-F1
#
_entry.id   AF-A0A816ARH6-F1
#
_cell.length_a   1.000
_cell.length_b   1.000
_cell.length_c   1.000
_cell.angle_alpha   90.00
_cell.angle_beta   90.00
_cell.angle_gamma   90.00
#
_symmetry.space_group_name_H-M   'P 1'
#
loop_
_entity.id
_entity.type
_entity.pdbx_description
1 polymer ?
#
loop_
_entity_poly.entity_id
_entity_poly.type
_entity_poly.pdbx_seq_one_letter_code
_entity_poly.pdbx_strand_id
1 'polypeptide(L)'
;MLSEFNPCQPCWDIINDKDAFNINNSSNIHTIIPLETEAERNIRTRTVTPVVTGSSVVAFTSNGGAILAADTLGSYGLLAKYRNISRIHQVNEKTVLAVGGDLSDADYIKEAVDSKVEQDTIQEDGGEMTPLAL
;
A
#
# COMPACT_ATOMS: atom_id res chain seq x y z
N MET A 1 -10.70 9.26 49.98
CA MET A 1 -9.91 10.37 49.41
C MET A 1 -9.55 9.96 47.99
N LEU A 2 -10.29 10.47 47.00
CA LEU A 2 -9.96 10.31 45.59
C LEU A 2 -8.94 11.41 45.27
N SER A 3 -7.71 11.05 44.90
CA SER A 3 -6.74 11.98 44.34
C SER A 3 -7.02 12.10 42.84
N GLU A 4 -7.45 13.29 42.43
CA GLU A 4 -7.76 13.65 41.06
C GLU A 4 -6.53 13.49 40.16
N PHE A 5 -6.67 12.68 39.11
CA PHE A 5 -5.69 12.49 38.04
C PHE A 5 -5.82 13.68 37.08
N ASN A 6 -4.78 14.51 36.96
CA ASN A 6 -4.80 15.72 36.14
C ASN A 6 -4.41 15.34 34.69
N PRO A 7 -5.32 15.34 33.70
CA PRO A 7 -4.96 15.01 32.34
C PRO A 7 -4.07 16.12 31.75
N CYS A 8 -2.87 15.75 31.32
CA CYS A 8 -1.99 16.64 30.56
C CYS A 8 -2.78 17.26 29.39
N GLN A 9 -2.86 18.58 29.37
CA GLN A 9 -3.42 19.33 28.24
C GLN A 9 -2.75 18.87 26.95
N PRO A 10 -3.50 18.52 25.91
CA PRO A 10 -2.89 18.11 24.65
C PRO A 10 -2.54 19.39 23.86
N CYS A 11 -1.24 19.59 23.59
CA CYS A 11 -0.70 20.68 22.79
C CYS A 11 -1.04 20.50 21.30
N TRP A 12 -2.33 20.60 20.95
CA TRP A 12 -2.74 20.75 19.55
C TRP A 12 -2.76 22.23 19.23
N ASP A 13 -1.56 22.81 19.10
CA ASP A 13 -1.47 24.06 18.36
C ASP A 13 -1.88 23.76 16.91
N ILE A 14 -3.00 24.37 16.58
CA ILE A 14 -3.65 24.36 15.28
C ILE A 14 -2.59 24.73 14.25
N ILE A 15 -2.26 23.82 13.33
CA ILE A 15 -1.65 24.19 12.05
C ILE A 15 -2.71 24.97 11.28
N ASN A 16 -2.83 26.26 11.62
CA ASN A 16 -3.43 27.28 10.79
C ASN A 16 -2.36 27.69 9.80
N ASP A 17 -2.03 26.80 8.88
CA ASP A 17 -1.33 27.20 7.68
C ASP A 17 -2.36 27.21 6.56
N LYS A 18 -2.91 28.39 6.29
CA LYS A 18 -3.83 28.66 5.17
C LYS A 18 -3.12 28.66 3.82
N ASP A 19 -1.92 28.07 3.76
CA ASP A 19 -1.06 28.03 2.58
C ASP A 19 -0.98 26.62 1.97
N ALA A 20 -1.75 25.66 2.50
CA ALA A 20 -1.85 24.32 1.91
C ALA A 20 -2.73 24.32 0.64
N PHE A 21 -2.06 24.30 -0.51
CA PHE A 21 -2.55 23.95 -1.85
C PHE A 21 -3.34 25.02 -2.64
N ASN A 22 -2.65 26.08 -3.06
CA ASN A 22 -3.17 27.03 -4.05
C ASN A 22 -3.00 26.47 -5.49
N ILE A 23 -4.07 25.90 -6.07
CA ILE A 23 -4.14 25.35 -7.44
C ILE A 23 -4.42 26.45 -8.48
N ASN A 24 -3.76 27.61 -8.39
CA ASN A 24 -3.97 28.69 -9.35
C ASN A 24 -2.65 29.14 -9.97
N ASN A 25 -1.95 28.21 -10.61
CA ASN A 25 -1.00 28.55 -11.66
C ASN A 25 -1.19 27.61 -12.87
N SER A 26 -2.34 27.78 -13.51
CA SER A 26 -2.66 27.21 -14.81
C SER A 26 -1.89 27.97 -15.91
N SER A 27 -0.64 27.61 -16.13
CA SER A 27 0.05 27.85 -17.40
C SER A 27 1.32 27.01 -17.49
N ASN A 28 1.27 25.97 -18.34
CA ASN A 28 2.36 25.09 -18.80
C ASN A 28 2.67 23.84 -17.96
N ILE A 29 1.72 22.90 -17.90
CA ILE A 29 2.10 21.48 -17.91
C ILE A 29 2.08 21.05 -19.37
N HIS A 30 3.21 21.29 -20.06
CA HIS A 30 3.44 20.72 -21.38
C HIS A 30 3.51 19.21 -21.21
N THR A 31 2.56 18.50 -21.79
CA THR A 31 2.60 17.04 -21.93
C THR A 31 3.84 16.67 -22.73
N ILE A 32 4.91 16.25 -22.06
CA ILE A 32 6.01 15.52 -22.70
C ILE A 32 5.76 14.05 -22.36
N ILE A 33 4.92 13.42 -23.18
CA ILE A 33 5.05 11.97 -23.39
C ILE A 33 6.32 11.85 -24.25
N PRO A 34 7.39 11.20 -23.78
CA PRO A 34 8.53 10.94 -24.66
C PRO A 34 8.06 10.04 -25.79
N LEU A 35 8.17 10.55 -27.03
CA LEU A 35 8.01 9.78 -28.26
C LEU A 35 8.94 8.57 -28.24
N GLU A 36 8.38 7.41 -28.61
CA GLU A 36 9.01 6.10 -28.62
C GLU A 36 10.31 6.08 -29.45
N THR A 37 11.33 5.39 -28.93
CA THR A 37 12.29 4.68 -29.77
C THR A 37 12.04 3.18 -29.62
N GLU A 38 11.36 2.65 -30.62
CA GLU A 38 10.83 1.29 -30.80
C GLU A 38 11.90 0.16 -30.88
N ALA A 39 13.18 0.45 -30.58
CA ALA A 39 14.32 -0.38 -30.99
C ALA A 39 15.03 -1.18 -29.88
N GLU A 40 14.59 -1.13 -28.61
CA GLU A 40 15.23 -1.88 -27.51
C GLU A 40 14.25 -2.79 -26.75
N ARG A 41 13.27 -3.36 -27.47
CA ARG A 41 12.27 -4.31 -26.92
C ARG A 41 12.79 -5.74 -26.74
N ASN A 42 13.97 -5.88 -26.15
CA ASN A 42 14.37 -7.13 -25.49
C ASN A 42 14.94 -6.87 -24.08
N ILE A 43 14.22 -6.02 -23.35
CA ILE A 43 14.29 -5.92 -21.90
C ILE A 43 12.96 -6.49 -21.43
N ARG A 44 12.95 -7.53 -20.59
CA ARG A 44 11.73 -7.95 -19.88
C ARG A 44 11.21 -6.73 -19.11
N THR A 45 10.25 -6.02 -19.69
CA THR A 45 9.88 -4.68 -19.26
C THR A 45 9.01 -4.85 -18.01
N ARG A 46 9.65 -4.87 -16.84
CA ARG A 46 8.97 -4.78 -15.54
C ARG A 46 8.57 -3.32 -15.30
N THR A 47 7.39 -3.10 -14.74
CA THR A 47 6.65 -1.84 -14.54
C THR A 47 7.51 -0.57 -14.70
N VAL A 48 7.31 0.16 -15.80
CA VAL A 48 8.13 1.36 -16.15
C VAL A 48 7.61 2.61 -15.45
N THR A 49 6.31 2.66 -15.17
CA THR A 49 5.66 3.76 -14.44
C THR A 49 4.44 3.23 -13.68
N PRO A 50 4.29 3.57 -12.38
CA PRO A 50 3.11 3.16 -11.62
C PRO A 50 1.89 3.95 -12.11
N VAL A 51 0.78 3.26 -12.39
CA VAL A 51 -0.42 3.88 -12.98
C VAL A 51 -1.51 4.06 -11.94
N VAL A 52 -1.68 3.12 -11.00
CA VAL A 52 -2.71 3.25 -9.97
C VAL A 52 -2.08 2.96 -8.62
N THR A 53 -1.85 4.01 -7.82
CA THR A 53 -1.13 3.87 -6.57
C THR A 53 -2.04 3.90 -5.35
N GLY A 54 -1.69 3.11 -4.34
CA GLY A 54 -2.12 3.25 -2.96
C GLY A 54 -1.12 4.06 -2.15
N SER A 55 -1.58 4.67 -1.05
CA SER A 55 -0.75 5.57 -0.26
C SER A 55 0.05 4.83 0.81
N SER A 56 -0.61 4.36 1.88
CA SER A 56 0.09 3.96 3.10
C SER A 56 -0.53 2.74 3.75
N VAL A 57 0.35 1.85 4.22
CA VAL A 57 0.03 0.71 5.09
C VAL A 57 0.73 0.92 6.42
N VAL A 58 0.01 0.70 7.51
CA VAL A 58 0.54 0.81 8.88
C VAL A 58 0.33 -0.51 9.60
N ALA A 59 1.36 -0.96 10.31
CA ALA A 59 1.33 -2.15 11.12
C ALA A 59 1.69 -1.82 12.58
N PHE A 60 0.99 -2.41 13.53
CA PHE A 60 1.31 -2.33 14.95
C PHE A 60 1.41 -3.73 15.53
N THR A 61 2.48 -4.01 16.26
CA THR A 61 2.71 -5.29 16.93
C THR A 61 2.56 -5.14 18.44
N SER A 62 1.95 -6.14 19.06
CA SER A 62 1.73 -6.23 20.51
C SER A 62 2.10 -7.63 21.01
N ASN A 63 2.23 -7.79 22.33
CA ASN A 63 2.54 -9.05 23.01
C ASN A 63 1.36 -10.03 22.95
N GLY A 64 1.04 -10.52 21.75
CA GLY A 64 -0.08 -11.42 21.47
C GLY A 64 -0.60 -11.37 20.03
N GLY A 65 -0.10 -10.45 19.19
CA GLY A 65 -0.50 -10.39 17.79
C GLY A 65 -0.09 -9.09 17.10
N ALA A 66 -0.46 -8.98 15.83
CA ALA A 66 -0.24 -7.79 15.02
C ALA A 66 -1.55 -7.29 14.41
N ILE A 67 -1.67 -5.97 14.28
CA ILE A 67 -2.78 -5.28 13.62
C ILE A 67 -2.23 -4.57 12.40
N LEU A 68 -2.94 -4.69 11.28
CA LEU A 68 -2.61 -4.06 10.01
C LEU A 68 -3.77 -3.17 9.58
N ALA A 69 -3.45 -1.98 9.07
CA ALA A 69 -4.41 -1.05 8.51
C ALA A 69 -3.85 -0.45 7.21
N ALA A 70 -4.71 -0.29 6.21
CA ALA A 70 -4.38 0.30 4.92
C ALA A 70 -5.50 1.21 4.45
N ASP A 71 -5.16 2.20 3.64
CA ASP A 71 -6.14 3.01 2.93
C ASP A 71 -6.83 2.19 1.82
N THR A 72 -8.05 2.59 1.44
CA THR A 72 -8.86 1.87 0.42
C THR A 72 -8.96 2.60 -0.92
N LEU A 73 -8.11 3.61 -1.13
CA LEU A 73 -8.12 4.52 -2.29
C LEU A 73 -7.08 4.17 -3.36
N GLY A 74 -7.50 3.84 -4.58
CA GLY A 74 -6.61 3.78 -5.75
C GLY A 74 -6.57 5.11 -6.49
N SER A 75 -5.41 5.77 -6.49
CA SER A 75 -5.22 7.09 -7.09
C SER A 75 -4.48 7.01 -8.42
N TYR A 76 -4.93 7.79 -9.40
CA TYR A 76 -4.18 8.07 -10.63
C TYR A 76 -3.75 9.54 -10.60
N GLY A 77 -2.53 9.79 -10.14
CA GLY A 77 -2.07 11.14 -9.86
C GLY A 77 -3.02 11.85 -8.89
N LEU A 78 -3.67 12.93 -9.34
CA LEU A 78 -4.61 13.73 -8.53
C LEU A 78 -6.03 13.16 -8.48
N LEU A 79 -6.34 12.14 -9.29
CA LEU A 79 -7.69 11.57 -9.36
C LEU A 79 -7.84 10.34 -8.45
N ALA A 80 -8.72 10.44 -7.47
CA ALA A 80 -9.24 9.32 -6.69
C ALA A 80 -10.17 8.43 -7.53
N LYS A 81 -9.59 7.50 -8.30
CA LYS A 81 -10.32 6.66 -9.27
C LYS A 81 -11.09 5.53 -8.56
N TYR A 82 -10.44 4.81 -7.65
CA TYR A 82 -11.03 3.70 -6.91
C TYR A 82 -11.16 4.08 -5.44
N ARG A 83 -12.36 3.98 -4.85
CA ARG A 83 -12.63 4.41 -3.46
C ARG A 83 -12.80 3.26 -2.47
N ASN A 84 -12.84 2.03 -2.96
CA ASN A 84 -13.13 0.86 -2.15
C ASN A 84 -12.37 -0.37 -2.67
N ILE A 85 -11.04 -0.30 -2.63
CA ILE A 85 -10.17 -1.44 -2.92
C ILE A 85 -9.51 -1.90 -1.63
N SER A 86 -9.47 -3.21 -1.38
CA SER A 86 -8.68 -3.76 -0.28
C SER A 86 -7.25 -3.98 -0.74
N ARG A 87 -6.31 -3.52 0.07
CA ARG A 87 -4.86 -3.77 -0.10
C ARG A 87 -4.30 -4.76 0.92
N ILE A 88 -5.18 -5.27 1.78
CA ILE A 88 -4.88 -6.29 2.78
C ILE A 88 -5.44 -7.60 2.25
N HIS A 89 -4.57 -8.59 2.13
CA HIS A 89 -4.87 -9.94 1.69
C HIS A 89 -4.53 -10.93 2.79
N GLN A 90 -5.49 -11.77 3.17
CA GLN A 90 -5.26 -12.82 4.14
C GLN A 90 -4.66 -14.02 3.40
N VAL A 91 -3.41 -14.37 3.75
CA VAL A 91 -2.68 -15.48 3.12
C VAL A 91 -3.04 -16.77 3.83
N ASN A 92 -2.84 -16.81 5.16
CA ASN A 92 -3.09 -17.96 6.03
C ASN A 92 -3.78 -17.50 7.32
N GLU A 93 -4.11 -18.43 8.22
CA GLU A 93 -4.66 -18.10 9.54
C GLU A 93 -3.71 -17.24 10.41
N LYS A 94 -2.40 -17.36 10.19
CA LYS A 94 -1.34 -16.71 10.97
C LYS A 94 -0.61 -15.59 10.22
N THR A 95 -0.88 -15.40 8.93
CA THR A 95 -0.11 -14.52 8.04
C THR A 95 -1.05 -13.65 7.20
N VAL A 96 -0.80 -12.34 7.21
CA VAL A 96 -1.53 -11.35 6.42
C VAL A 96 -0.53 -10.53 5.60
N LEU A 97 -0.83 -10.34 4.33
CA LEU A 97 -0.06 -9.55 3.39
C LEU A 97 -0.74 -8.19 3.20
N ALA A 98 0.03 -7.11 3.24
CA ALA A 98 -0.45 -5.78 2.90
C ALA A 98 0.58 -5.08 2.01
N VAL A 99 0.13 -4.58 0.85
CA VAL A 99 1.01 -4.02 -0.18
C VAL A 99 0.60 -2.58 -0.47
N GLY A 100 1.59 -1.67 -0.47
CA GLY A 100 1.43 -0.29 -0.92
C GLY A 100 1.99 -0.09 -2.34
N GLY A 101 1.95 1.14 -2.85
CA GLY A 101 2.47 1.43 -4.18
C GLY A 101 1.50 1.05 -5.29
N ASP A 102 2.00 0.51 -6.40
CA ASP A 102 1.19 0.25 -7.60
C ASP A 102 0.27 -0.97 -7.43
N LEU A 103 -0.99 -0.80 -7.82
CA LEU A 103 -2.02 -1.82 -7.64
C LEU A 103 -1.76 -3.04 -8.53
N SER A 104 -1.22 -2.84 -9.74
CA SER A 104 -0.83 -3.94 -10.63
C SER A 104 0.25 -4.83 -10.02
N ASP A 105 1.24 -4.22 -9.36
CA ASP A 105 2.30 -4.97 -8.70
C ASP A 105 1.75 -5.72 -7.48
N ALA A 106 0.82 -5.11 -6.73
CA ALA A 106 0.15 -5.75 -5.60
C ALA A 106 -0.66 -6.99 -6.03
N ASP A 107 -1.42 -6.89 -7.14
CA ASP A 107 -2.19 -8.01 -7.68
C ASP A 107 -1.28 -9.15 -8.15
N TYR A 108 -0.14 -8.83 -8.76
CA TYR A 108 0.85 -9.83 -9.17
C TYR A 108 1.49 -10.56 -7.98
N ILE A 109 1.89 -9.81 -6.93
CA ILE A 109 2.46 -10.41 -5.72
C ILE A 109 1.44 -11.31 -5.04
N LYS A 110 0.18 -10.89 -4.98
CA LYS A 110 -0.91 -11.70 -4.44
C LYS A 110 -1.01 -13.05 -5.17
N GLU A 111 -1.06 -13.05 -6.49
CA GLU A 111 -1.16 -14.29 -7.28
C GLU A 111 0.06 -15.21 -7.07
N ALA A 112 1.26 -14.62 -7.02
CA ALA A 112 2.48 -15.39 -6.77
C ALA A 112 2.50 -16.03 -5.37
N VAL A 113 2.03 -15.31 -4.35
CA VAL A 113 1.92 -15.82 -2.98
C VAL A 113 0.85 -16.90 -2.88
N ASP A 114 -0.33 -16.68 -3.46
CA ASP A 114 -1.42 -17.66 -3.46
C ASP A 114 -0.97 -18.97 -4.14
N SER A 115 -0.30 -18.87 -5.29
CA SER A 115 0.29 -20.02 -5.98
C SER A 115 1.30 -20.78 -5.12
N LYS A 116 2.06 -20.06 -4.28
CA LYS A 116 3.06 -20.67 -3.39
C LYS A 116 2.40 -21.39 -2.21
N VAL A 117 1.38 -20.78 -1.60
CA VAL A 117 0.56 -21.43 -0.54
C VAL A 117 -0.07 -22.71 -1.08
N GLU A 118 -0.61 -22.67 -2.29
CA GLU A 118 -1.22 -23.85 -2.91
C GLU A 118 -0.21 -24.97 -3.12
N GLN A 119 0.99 -24.66 -3.62
CA GLN A 119 2.06 -25.64 -3.79
C GLN A 119 2.48 -26.29 -2.47
N ASP A 120 2.64 -25.49 -1.42
CA ASP A 120 3.02 -25.99 -0.10
C ASP A 120 1.91 -26.89 0.49
N THR A 121 0.64 -26.53 0.25
CA THR A 121 -0.51 -27.35 0.67
C THR A 121 -0.56 -28.69 -0.07
N ILE A 122 -0.25 -28.71 -1.37
CA ILE A 122 -0.21 -29.93 -2.19
C ILE A 122 0.97 -30.83 -1.81
N GLN A 123 2.09 -30.25 -1.40
CA GLN A 123 3.31 -30.98 -1.08
C GLN A 123 3.21 -31.76 0.24
N GLU A 124 2.23 -31.44 1.11
CA GLU A 124 1.88 -32.15 2.36
C GLU A 124 3.08 -32.53 3.26
N ASP A 125 4.14 -31.71 3.26
CA ASP A 125 5.34 -31.95 4.08
C ASP A 125 5.16 -31.50 5.55
N GLY A 126 3.97 -31.01 5.90
CA GLY A 126 3.64 -30.47 7.22
C GLY A 126 4.19 -29.06 7.46
N GLY A 127 4.84 -28.45 6.47
CA GLY A 127 5.31 -27.06 6.52
C GLY A 127 4.21 -26.09 6.12
N GLU A 128 3.51 -25.51 7.10
CA GLU A 128 2.66 -24.33 6.83
C GLU A 128 3.54 -23.12 6.50
N MET A 129 3.14 -22.30 5.54
CA MET A 129 3.87 -21.06 5.22
C MET A 129 3.78 -20.07 6.39
N THR A 130 4.89 -19.97 7.13
CA THR A 130 5.05 -19.08 8.28
C THR A 130 5.39 -17.64 7.84
N PRO A 131 5.12 -16.61 8.66
CA PRO A 131 5.45 -15.22 8.32
C PRO A 131 6.93 -14.96 8.04
N LEU A 132 7.83 -15.81 8.54
CA LEU A 132 9.27 -15.71 8.29
C LEU A 132 9.69 -16.33 6.96
N ALA A 133 8.90 -17.29 6.45
CA ALA A 133 9.16 -18.00 5.21
C ALA A 133 8.53 -17.31 3.98
N LEU A 134 7.67 -16.30 4.21
CA LEU A 134 7.07 -15.46 3.18
C LEU A 134 8.09 -14.50 2.55
#